data_AF-M4BWX4-F1
#
_entry.id   AF-M4BWX4-F1
#
_cell.length_a   1.000
_cell.length_b   1.000
_cell.length_c   1.000
_cell.angle_alpha   90.00
_cell.angle_beta   90.00
_cell.angle_gamma   90.00
#
_symmetry.space_group_name_H-M   'P 1'
#
loop_
_entity.id
_entity.type
_entity.pdbx_description
1 polymer ?
#
loop_
_entity_poly.entity_id
_entity_poly.type
_entity_poly.pdbx_seq_one_letter_code
_entity_poly.pdbx_strand_id
1 'polypeptide(L)'
;MNEQVPEVFASVEQTLAAVEEHLAVFSTTYLEDFVAPLSYLERAKTQGVSPSDIRQTHVKQELERVKTFIKKIKDAEELTKGPKLVLDKGASKRFIHNALSTDQVYVDAEKAKKKDQDGVKVHVQTIGKGNRAAPASTSKKNKRQRKK
;
A
#
# COMPACT_ATOMS: atom_id res chain seq x y z
N MET A 1 -21.25 10.63 54.19
CA MET A 1 -20.99 11.31 52.89
C MET A 1 -20.52 12.71 53.21
N ASN A 2 -19.20 12.98 53.28
CA ASN A 2 -18.66 14.35 53.41
C ASN A 2 -17.14 14.46 53.20
N GLU A 3 -16.49 13.50 52.52
CA GLU A 3 -15.03 13.56 52.29
C GLU A 3 -14.63 14.14 50.92
N GLN A 4 -15.59 14.35 50.01
CA GLN A 4 -15.31 14.88 48.66
C GLN A 4 -15.09 16.39 48.60
N VAL A 5 -15.51 17.14 49.61
CA VAL A 5 -15.42 18.60 49.63
C VAL A 5 -13.96 19.08 49.78
N PRO A 6 -13.15 18.61 50.74
CA PRO A 6 -11.78 19.11 50.90
C PRO A 6 -10.83 18.76 49.74
N GLU A 7 -11.01 17.61 49.08
CA GLU A 7 -10.19 17.23 47.92
C GLU A 7 -10.43 18.13 46.70
N VAL A 8 -11.67 18.57 46.48
CA VAL A 8 -12.00 19.48 45.37
C VAL A 8 -11.37 20.85 45.61
N PHE A 9 -11.37 21.36 46.84
CA PHE A 9 -10.71 22.63 47.16
C PHE A 9 -9.19 22.55 47.01
N ALA A 10 -8.57 21.46 47.44
CA ALA A 10 -7.13 21.25 47.22
C ALA A 10 -6.77 21.17 45.72
N SER A 11 -7.61 20.53 44.91
CA SER A 11 -7.46 20.48 43.45
C SER A 11 -7.61 21.86 42.80
N VAL A 12 -8.56 22.67 43.26
CA VAL A 12 -8.73 24.05 42.78
C VAL A 12 -7.54 24.93 43.17
N GLU A 13 -7.03 24.83 44.40
CA GLU A 13 -5.82 25.55 44.81
C GLU A 13 -4.59 25.12 44.00
N GLN A 14 -4.44 23.83 43.73
CA GLN A 14 -3.33 23.31 42.92
C GLN A 14 -3.41 23.79 41.47
N THR A 15 -4.61 23.85 40.89
CA THR A 15 -4.82 24.38 39.54
C THR A 15 -4.60 25.90 39.47
N LEU A 16 -5.02 26.66 40.48
CA LEU A 16 -4.74 28.09 40.58
C LEU A 16 -3.23 28.36 40.72
N ALA A 17 -2.53 27.60 41.57
CA ALA A 17 -1.09 27.70 41.71
C ALA A 17 -0.35 27.39 40.39
N ALA A 18 -0.78 26.36 39.66
CA ALA A 18 -0.21 26.02 38.35
C ALA A 18 -0.48 27.12 37.31
N VAL A 19 -1.67 27.72 37.31
CA VAL A 19 -2.00 28.84 36.41
C VAL A 19 -1.16 30.07 36.75
N GLU A 20 -0.96 30.37 38.03
CA GLU A 20 -0.13 31.49 38.47
C GLU A 20 1.35 31.31 38.09
N GLU A 21 1.88 30.09 38.24
CA GLU A 21 3.24 29.76 37.78
C GLU A 21 3.38 29.96 36.26
N HIS A 22 2.42 29.47 35.47
CA HIS A 22 2.43 29.67 34.01
C HIS A 22 2.29 31.14 33.60
N LEU A 23 1.51 31.94 34.34
CA LEU A 23 1.39 33.38 34.11
C LEU A 23 2.68 34.13 34.51
N ALA A 24 3.38 33.69 35.56
CA ALA A 24 4.65 34.25 35.98
C ALA A 24 5.75 34.03 34.91
N VAL A 25 5.73 32.89 34.21
CA VAL A 25 6.63 32.68 33.06
C VAL A 25 6.33 33.72 31.96
N PHE A 26 5.05 34.00 31.68
CA PHE A 26 4.65 34.95 30.63
C PHE A 26 4.99 36.41 30.95
N SER A 27 5.12 36.78 32.22
CA SER A 27 5.47 38.14 32.65
C SER A 27 6.97 38.38 32.81
N THR A 28 7.75 37.33 33.03
CA THR A 28 9.20 37.42 33.28
C THR A 28 10.04 37.18 32.02
N THR A 29 9.51 36.44 31.05
CA THR A 29 10.23 36.10 29.81
C THR A 29 9.69 36.91 28.63
N TYR A 30 10.60 37.41 27.80
CA TYR A 30 10.25 38.13 26.58
C TYR A 30 9.75 37.15 25.52
N LEU A 31 8.81 37.59 24.68
CA LEU A 31 8.22 36.76 23.61
C LEU A 31 9.30 36.17 22.68
N GLU A 32 10.39 36.92 22.52
CA GLU A 32 11.58 36.56 21.76
C GLU A 32 12.23 35.25 22.24
N ASP A 33 12.21 34.97 23.55
CA ASP A 33 12.82 33.78 24.15
C ASP A 33 11.97 32.52 23.94
N PHE A 34 10.66 32.67 23.79
CA PHE A 34 9.76 31.57 23.38
C PHE A 34 9.87 31.24 21.90
N VAL A 35 10.15 32.26 21.09
CA VAL A 35 10.21 32.15 19.64
C VAL A 35 11.63 31.78 19.17
N ALA A 36 12.66 32.03 20.00
CA ALA A 36 14.05 31.69 19.73
C ALA A 36 14.29 30.21 19.38
N PRO A 37 13.68 29.22 20.08
CA PRO A 37 13.85 27.80 19.78
C PRO A 37 13.01 27.32 18.59
N LEU A 38 12.02 28.10 18.16
CA LEU A 38 11.12 27.72 17.07
C LEU A 38 11.85 27.76 15.73
N SER A 39 11.56 26.78 14.88
CA SER A 39 11.99 26.81 13.49
C SER A 39 11.43 28.06 12.78
N TYR A 40 12.10 28.53 11.72
CA TYR A 40 11.67 29.74 10.99
C TYR A 40 10.19 29.71 10.58
N LEU A 41 9.68 28.52 10.26
CA LEU A 41 8.29 28.32 9.88
C LEU A 41 7.31 28.41 11.06
N GLU A 42 7.69 27.87 12.22
CA GLU A 42 6.88 27.97 13.44
C GLU A 42 6.85 29.41 13.96
N ARG A 43 8.00 30.10 13.91
CA ARG A 43 8.11 31.54 14.17
C ARG A 43 7.16 32.35 13.28
N ALA A 44 7.17 32.10 11.98
CA ALA A 44 6.28 32.78 11.02
C ALA A 44 4.79 32.52 11.30
N LYS A 45 4.43 31.32 11.77
CA LYS A 45 3.05 30.99 12.18
C LYS A 45 2.65 31.70 13.48
N THR A 46 3.54 31.76 14.47
CA THR A 46 3.29 32.46 15.74
C THR A 46 3.18 33.97 15.58
N GLN A 47 3.87 34.54 14.58
CA GLN A 47 3.85 35.98 14.29
C GLN A 47 2.65 36.42 13.43
N GLY A 48 1.67 35.55 13.17
CA GLY A 48 0.44 35.92 12.47
C GLY A 48 0.65 36.39 11.03
N VAL A 49 1.75 35.96 10.40
CA VAL A 49 2.11 36.43 9.07
C VAL A 49 1.16 35.84 8.03
N SER A 50 0.47 36.72 7.30
CA SER A 50 -0.65 36.38 6.42
C SER A 50 -0.23 35.49 5.25
N PRO A 51 -1.13 34.67 4.67
CA PRO A 51 -0.84 33.85 3.49
C PRO A 51 -0.49 34.68 2.23
N SER A 52 -0.69 36.00 2.29
CA SER A 52 -0.28 36.99 1.30
C SER A 52 1.21 37.34 1.38
N ASP A 53 1.91 36.91 2.44
CA ASP A 53 3.33 37.20 2.60
C ASP A 53 4.16 36.44 1.56
N ILE A 54 4.87 37.22 0.76
CA ILE A 54 5.66 36.80 -0.40
C ILE A 54 6.71 35.78 0.05
N ARG A 55 7.27 35.92 1.25
CA ARG A 55 8.29 34.99 1.76
C ARG A 55 7.73 33.58 1.97
N GLN A 56 6.51 33.45 2.49
CA GLN A 56 5.87 32.14 2.65
C GLN A 56 5.50 31.51 1.30
N THR A 57 5.04 32.31 0.33
CA THR A 57 4.74 31.78 -1.00
C THR A 57 6.00 31.26 -1.69
N HIS A 58 7.14 31.94 -1.54
CA HIS A 58 8.42 31.52 -2.10
C HIS A 58 8.97 30.27 -1.39
N VAL A 59 8.97 30.25 -0.06
CA VAL A 59 9.38 29.07 0.72
C VAL A 59 8.50 27.86 0.39
N LYS A 60 7.18 28.05 0.27
CA LYS A 60 6.25 26.99 -0.10
C LYS A 60 6.51 26.47 -1.52
N GLN A 61 6.79 27.37 -2.47
CA GLN A 61 7.18 26.99 -3.83
C GLN A 61 8.48 26.17 -3.84
N GLU A 62 9.48 26.55 -3.04
CA GLU A 62 10.72 25.78 -2.93
C GLU A 62 10.49 24.40 -2.31
N LEU A 63 9.65 24.30 -1.28
CA LEU A 63 9.26 23.00 -0.70
C LEU A 63 8.51 22.12 -1.71
N GLU A 64 7.62 22.70 -2.51
CA GLU A 64 6.94 21.99 -3.60
C GLU A 64 7.93 21.52 -4.67
N ARG A 65 8.89 22.36 -5.08
CA ARG A 65 9.96 21.97 -6.01
C ARG A 65 10.79 20.81 -5.46
N VAL A 66 11.27 20.90 -4.22
CA VAL A 66 12.04 19.84 -3.56
C VAL A 66 11.24 18.53 -3.51
N LYS A 67 9.95 18.60 -3.16
CA LYS A 67 9.05 17.43 -3.16
C LYS A 67 8.94 16.79 -4.55
N THR A 68 8.84 17.59 -5.61
CA THR A 68 8.83 17.04 -6.98
C THR A 68 10.15 16.39 -7.38
N PHE A 69 11.30 16.94 -6.98
CA PHE A 69 12.60 16.33 -7.25
C PHE A 69 12.78 15.00 -6.52
N ILE A 70 12.41 14.93 -5.23
CA ILE A 70 12.43 13.67 -4.47
C ILE A 70 11.55 12.63 -5.16
N LYS A 71 10.37 13.01 -5.64
CA LYS A 71 9.49 12.10 -6.37
C LYS A 71 10.14 11.60 -7.67
N LYS A 72 10.73 12.49 -8.48
CA LYS A 72 11.43 12.11 -9.71
C LYS A 72 12.59 11.15 -9.45
N ILE A 73 13.34 11.36 -8.36
CA ILE A 73 14.42 10.47 -7.94
C ILE A 73 13.85 9.10 -7.57
N LYS A 74 12.79 9.04 -6.75
CA LYS A 74 12.13 7.78 -6.38
C LYS A 74 11.58 7.04 -7.59
N ASP A 75 10.91 7.75 -8.51
CA ASP A 75 10.36 7.15 -9.72
C ASP A 75 11.49 6.60 -10.63
N ALA A 76 12.61 7.32 -10.73
CA ALA A 76 13.81 6.84 -11.45
C ALA A 76 14.47 5.65 -10.72
N GLU A 77 14.52 5.66 -9.40
CA GLU A 77 15.01 4.52 -8.59
C GLU A 77 14.10 3.29 -8.76
N GLU A 78 12.79 3.44 -8.78
CA GLU A 78 11.86 2.32 -9.04
C GLU A 78 11.99 1.82 -10.48
N LEU A 79 12.19 2.73 -11.44
CA LEU A 79 12.42 2.37 -12.83
C LEU A 79 13.76 1.62 -13.02
N THR A 80 14.81 2.01 -12.30
CA THR A 80 16.13 1.33 -12.31
C THR A 80 16.13 0.01 -11.53
N LYS A 81 15.35 -0.10 -10.45
CA LYS A 81 15.07 -1.39 -9.79
C LYS A 81 14.37 -2.36 -10.74
N GLY A 82 13.75 -1.83 -11.80
CA GLY A 82 13.12 -2.59 -12.87
C GLY A 82 11.87 -3.34 -12.40
N PRO A 83 11.07 -3.86 -13.34
CA PRO A 83 9.98 -4.77 -12.97
C PRO A 83 10.57 -5.97 -12.25
N LYS A 84 10.32 -6.07 -10.94
CA LYS A 84 10.72 -7.23 -10.14
C LYS A 84 10.09 -8.47 -10.78
N LEU A 85 10.93 -9.42 -11.23
CA LEU A 85 10.46 -10.67 -11.81
C LEU A 85 9.78 -11.49 -10.70
N VAL A 86 8.46 -11.36 -10.60
CA VAL A 86 7.64 -12.17 -9.70
C VAL A 86 7.34 -13.47 -10.43
N LEU A 87 7.91 -14.57 -9.96
CA LEU A 87 7.58 -15.90 -10.47
C LEU A 87 6.10 -16.20 -10.17
N ASP A 88 5.33 -16.49 -11.23
CA ASP A 88 3.98 -16.99 -11.08
C ASP A 88 4.05 -18.43 -10.57
N LYS A 89 3.82 -18.59 -9.25
CA LYS A 89 3.79 -19.88 -8.57
C LYS A 89 2.70 -20.81 -9.14
N GLY A 90 1.61 -20.25 -9.64
CA GLY A 90 0.52 -20.98 -10.29
C GLY A 90 0.94 -21.54 -11.64
N ALA A 91 1.53 -20.71 -12.50
CA ALA A 91 2.11 -21.17 -13.77
C ALA A 91 3.22 -22.21 -13.54
N SER A 92 4.11 -21.97 -12.57
CA SER A 92 5.18 -22.90 -12.21
C SER A 92 4.64 -24.29 -11.84
N LYS A 93 3.58 -24.35 -11.02
CA LYS A 93 2.89 -25.62 -10.69
C LYS A 93 2.30 -26.30 -11.92
N ARG A 94 1.71 -25.55 -12.86
CA ARG A 94 1.16 -26.10 -14.10
C ARG A 94 2.25 -26.70 -14.99
N PHE A 95 3.39 -26.02 -15.12
CA PHE A 95 4.53 -26.55 -15.88
C PHE A 95 5.10 -27.82 -15.25
N ILE A 96 5.27 -27.83 -13.93
CA ILE A 96 5.73 -29.02 -13.19
C ILE A 96 4.74 -30.18 -13.36
N HIS A 97 3.44 -29.93 -13.18
CA HIS A 97 2.42 -30.96 -13.32
C HIS A 97 2.34 -31.51 -14.75
N ASN A 98 2.46 -30.67 -15.77
CA ASN A 98 2.42 -31.12 -17.16
C ASN A 98 3.66 -31.96 -17.52
N ALA A 99 4.85 -31.53 -17.09
CA ALA A 99 6.11 -32.25 -17.32
C ALA A 99 6.13 -33.62 -16.63
N LEU A 100 5.57 -33.71 -15.42
CA LEU A 100 5.47 -34.98 -14.68
C LEU A 100 4.32 -35.86 -15.19
N SER A 101 3.22 -35.26 -15.65
CA SER A 101 2.07 -36.01 -16.15
C SER A 101 2.33 -36.67 -17.50
N THR A 102 3.14 -36.08 -18.37
CA THR A 102 3.50 -36.71 -19.66
C THR A 102 4.29 -38.01 -19.46
N ASP A 103 5.09 -38.09 -18.40
CA ASP A 103 5.83 -39.30 -18.03
C ASP A 103 4.89 -40.36 -17.42
N GLN A 104 3.95 -39.94 -16.56
CA GLN A 104 2.94 -40.84 -15.99
C GLN A 104 1.99 -41.44 -17.04
N VAL A 105 1.60 -40.69 -18.07
CA VAL A 105 0.77 -41.23 -19.16
C VAL A 105 1.52 -42.29 -19.96
N TYR A 106 2.85 -42.16 -20.12
CA TYR A 106 3.68 -43.20 -20.73
C TYR A 106 3.81 -44.43 -19.82
N VAL A 107 4.06 -44.22 -18.52
CA VAL A 107 4.11 -45.29 -17.51
C VAL A 107 2.76 -46.04 -17.41
N ASP A 108 1.64 -45.32 -17.48
CA ASP A 108 0.30 -45.90 -17.47
C ASP A 108 0.00 -46.66 -18.77
N ALA A 109 0.45 -46.15 -19.91
CA ALA A 109 0.37 -46.86 -21.19
C ALA A 109 1.25 -48.13 -21.20
N GLU A 110 2.45 -48.09 -20.62
CA GLU A 110 3.31 -49.28 -20.48
C GLU A 110 2.74 -50.31 -19.50
N LYS A 111 2.15 -49.85 -18.39
CA LYS A 111 1.45 -50.72 -17.44
C LYS A 111 0.20 -51.34 -18.06
N ALA A 112 -0.55 -50.59 -18.87
CA ALA A 112 -1.69 -51.11 -19.63
C ALA A 112 -1.24 -52.16 -20.66
N LYS A 113 -0.17 -51.89 -21.41
CA LYS A 113 0.43 -52.86 -22.35
C LYS A 113 0.90 -54.15 -21.67
N LYS A 114 1.42 -54.07 -20.43
CA LYS A 114 1.79 -55.26 -19.63
C LYS A 114 0.57 -56.01 -19.08
N LYS A 115 -0.50 -55.31 -18.69
CA LYS A 115 -1.74 -55.94 -18.21
C LYS A 115 -2.54 -56.61 -19.33
N ASP A 116 -2.49 -56.07 -20.55
CA ASP A 116 -3.19 -56.64 -21.71
C ASP A 116 -2.57 -57.95 -22.22
N GLN A 117 -1.33 -58.28 -21.83
CA GLN A 117 -0.72 -59.59 -22.13
C GLN A 117 -1.15 -60.71 -21.18
N ASP A 118 -1.71 -60.40 -20.00
CA ASP A 118 -2.13 -61.40 -19.00
C ASP A 118 -3.66 -61.50 -18.82
N GLY A 119 -4.46 -60.82 -19.65
CA GLY A 119 -5.91 -60.72 -19.42
C GLY A 119 -6.74 -60.58 -20.67
N VAL A 120 -6.90 -61.67 -21.44
CA VAL A 120 -8.03 -61.78 -22.37
C VAL A 120 -9.33 -61.81 -21.56
N LYS A 121 -10.09 -60.71 -21.57
CA LYS A 121 -11.57 -60.69 -21.52
C LYS A 121 -12.10 -59.32 -21.93
N VAL A 122 -12.87 -59.35 -23.01
CA VAL A 122 -13.58 -58.24 -23.65
C VAL A 122 -14.56 -57.58 -22.66
N HIS A 123 -14.58 -56.25 -22.61
CA HIS A 123 -15.79 -55.50 -22.28
C HIS A 123 -15.83 -54.19 -23.07
N VAL A 124 -16.74 -54.14 -24.04
CA VAL A 124 -17.16 -52.92 -24.72
C VAL A 124 -18.11 -52.19 -23.77
N GLN A 125 -17.74 -50.98 -23.33
CA GLN A 125 -18.71 -50.01 -22.83
C GLN A 125 -18.52 -48.67 -23.51
N THR A 126 -19.59 -48.28 -24.16
CA THR A 126 -19.89 -46.97 -24.69
C THR A 126 -20.21 -45.97 -23.57
N ILE A 127 -20.21 -44.68 -23.95
CA ILE A 127 -20.87 -43.52 -23.32
C ILE A 127 -20.01 -42.67 -22.38
N GLY A 128 -19.81 -41.41 -22.78
CA GLY A 128 -19.25 -40.36 -21.93
C GLY A 128 -19.08 -39.01 -22.63
N LYS A 129 -20.15 -38.51 -23.27
CA LYS A 129 -20.23 -37.22 -23.97
C LYS A 129 -20.03 -36.08 -22.95
N GLY A 130 -18.79 -35.66 -22.71
CA GLY A 130 -18.46 -34.49 -21.89
C GLY A 130 -18.56 -33.21 -22.70
N ASN A 131 -19.62 -32.44 -22.47
CA ASN A 131 -19.85 -31.11 -23.03
C ASN A 131 -18.61 -30.20 -22.86
N ARG A 132 -17.84 -29.99 -23.94
CA ARG A 132 -16.95 -28.85 -24.03
C ARG A 132 -17.80 -27.62 -24.35
N ALA A 133 -18.29 -26.95 -23.32
CA ALA A 133 -18.79 -25.59 -23.49
C ALA A 133 -17.59 -24.72 -23.91
N ALA A 134 -17.57 -24.30 -25.17
CA ALA A 134 -16.66 -23.28 -25.63
C ALA A 134 -16.95 -21.99 -24.85
N PRO A 135 -15.97 -21.30 -24.27
CA PRO A 135 -16.21 -19.96 -23.78
C PRO A 135 -16.55 -19.08 -25.00
N ALA A 136 -17.77 -18.56 -25.02
CA ALA A 136 -18.20 -17.59 -26.01
C ALA A 136 -17.25 -16.40 -25.99
N SER A 137 -16.39 -16.31 -27.01
CA SER A 137 -15.55 -15.14 -27.25
C SER A 137 -16.48 -13.98 -27.63
N THR A 138 -16.79 -13.12 -26.66
CA THR A 138 -17.41 -11.82 -26.93
C THR A 138 -16.36 -10.93 -27.60
N SER A 139 -16.21 -11.09 -28.91
CA SER A 139 -15.44 -10.17 -29.74
C SER A 139 -16.19 -8.84 -29.88
N LYS A 140 -16.06 -7.98 -28.87
CA LYS A 140 -16.40 -6.55 -29.01
C LYS A 140 -15.47 -5.96 -30.08
N LYS A 141 -15.98 -5.82 -31.30
CA LYS A 141 -15.34 -5.10 -32.41
C LYS A 141 -15.13 -3.64 -31.98
N ASN A 142 -13.91 -3.27 -31.61
CA ASN A 142 -13.53 -1.87 -31.47
C ASN A 142 -13.45 -1.24 -32.87
N LYS A 143 -14.50 -0.49 -33.22
CA LYS A 143 -14.57 0.37 -34.41
C LYS A 143 -13.56 1.51 -34.24
N ARG A 144 -12.33 1.31 -34.73
CA ARG A 144 -11.35 2.38 -34.93
C ARG A 144 -11.94 3.40 -35.92
N GLN A 145 -12.46 4.51 -35.42
CA GLN A 145 -12.72 5.69 -36.24
C GLN A 145 -11.38 6.31 -36.63
N ARG A 146 -11.03 6.21 -37.91
CA ARG A 146 -9.92 6.92 -38.52
C ARG A 146 -10.46 8.29 -38.94
N LYS A 147 -10.10 9.35 -38.22
CA LYS A 147 -10.39 10.73 -38.67
C LYS A 147 -9.59 10.99 -39.95
N LYS A 148 -10.28 11.47 -40.99
CA LYS A 148 -9.68 12.20 -42.10
C LYS A 148 -9.64 13.68 -41.72
#